data_AF-A0A1Q8XC58-F1
#
_entry.id   AF-A0A1Q8XC58-F1
#
_cell.length_a   1.000
_cell.length_b   1.000
_cell.length_c   1.000
_cell.angle_alpha   90.00
_cell.angle_beta   90.00
_cell.angle_gamma   90.00
#
_symmetry.space_group_name_H-M   'P 1'
#
loop_
_entity.id
_entity.type
_entity.pdbx_description
1 polymer ?
#
loop_
_entity_poly.entity_id
_entity_poly.type
_entity_poly.pdbx_seq_one_letter_code
_entity_poly.pdbx_strand_id
1 'polypeptide(L)'
;MSEGTPAFQALPGATPQNSAFIDLYFDPSVKGYPRRSRVSLVINGYQLWLGFGQSVALAVPAGPVSIVVQQIDHLLFSSTARLDFSVHVGQRTPVFYRASHFERNPGSLTFQRLEGLSASERNDLTSMKIMFAVILGSAAVFAIFMGLVFWFLNSLGAP
;
A
#
# COMPACT_ATOMS: atom_id res chain seq x y z
N MET A 1 39.68 11.15 -7.18
CA MET A 1 38.42 10.41 -7.40
C MET A 1 37.81 10.13 -6.02
N SER A 2 36.64 10.69 -5.70
CA SER A 2 35.90 10.20 -4.52
C SER A 2 35.22 8.89 -4.92
N GLU A 3 35.60 7.79 -4.27
CA GLU A 3 34.87 6.54 -4.38
C GLU A 3 33.40 6.79 -4.06
N GLY A 4 32.54 6.52 -5.04
CA GLY A 4 31.08 6.58 -4.88
C GLY A 4 30.63 5.42 -4.01
N THR A 5 30.94 5.45 -2.71
CA THR A 5 30.30 4.59 -1.73
C THR A 5 28.81 4.89 -1.84
N PRO A 6 27.95 3.90 -2.13
CA PRO A 6 26.51 4.09 -1.92
C PRO A 6 26.37 4.59 -0.49
N ALA A 7 25.69 5.71 -0.28
CA ALA A 7 25.46 6.23 1.06
C ALA A 7 24.52 5.24 1.78
N PHE A 8 25.10 4.19 2.37
CA PHE A 8 24.37 3.19 3.11
C PHE A 8 23.97 3.81 4.44
N GLN A 9 22.68 3.85 4.71
CA GLN A 9 22.18 4.30 6.00
C GLN A 9 22.14 3.08 6.94
N ALA A 10 23.01 3.07 7.94
CA ALA A 10 23.05 2.01 8.93
C ALA A 10 21.95 2.23 9.99
N LEU A 11 21.12 1.22 10.20
CA LEU A 11 20.19 1.18 11.32
C LEU A 11 20.95 0.88 12.61
N PRO A 12 20.50 1.41 13.76
CA PRO A 12 21.15 1.12 15.03
C PRO A 12 21.17 -0.39 15.32
N GLY A 13 22.34 -0.89 15.74
CA GLY A 13 22.61 -2.31 15.92
C GLY A 13 23.26 -2.99 14.71
N ALA A 14 23.34 -2.34 13.55
CA ALA A 14 24.11 -2.84 12.41
C ALA A 14 25.60 -2.60 12.62
N THR A 15 26.39 -3.67 12.76
CA THR A 15 27.86 -3.63 12.74
C THR A 15 28.38 -4.22 11.42
N PRO A 16 29.59 -3.86 10.96
CA PRO A 16 30.15 -4.41 9.71
C PRO A 16 30.23 -5.95 9.70
N GLN A 17 30.34 -6.59 10.86
CA GLN A 17 30.42 -8.05 10.98
C GLN A 17 29.06 -8.74 11.09
N ASN A 18 27.97 -8.02 11.34
CA ASN A 18 26.63 -8.60 11.57
C ASN A 18 25.54 -7.86 10.77
N SER A 19 25.90 -7.14 9.72
CA SER A 19 24.96 -6.40 8.90
C SER A 19 24.51 -7.20 7.68
N ALA A 20 23.25 -7.03 7.35
CA ALA A 20 22.66 -7.34 6.05
C ALA A 20 22.35 -6.02 5.33
N PHE A 21 22.22 -6.08 4.01
CA PHE A 21 21.93 -4.92 3.18
C PHE A 21 20.52 -5.05 2.58
N ILE A 22 19.75 -3.97 2.67
CA ILE A 22 18.43 -3.88 2.06
C ILE A 22 18.46 -2.73 1.08
N ASP A 23 18.23 -3.03 -0.19
CA ASP A 23 18.06 -1.99 -1.20
C ASP A 23 16.57 -1.72 -1.36
N LEU A 24 16.11 -0.60 -0.82
CA LEU A 24 14.73 -0.19 -0.83
C LEU A 24 14.47 0.70 -2.05
N TYR A 25 13.65 0.23 -2.98
CA TYR A 25 13.34 0.92 -4.23
C TYR A 25 11.90 1.39 -4.26
N PHE A 26 11.67 2.66 -4.59
CA PHE A 26 10.33 3.14 -4.91
C PHE A 26 10.04 2.86 -6.39
N ASP A 27 9.03 2.02 -6.68
CA ASP A 27 8.60 1.75 -8.04
C ASP A 27 7.84 2.95 -8.65
N PRO A 28 8.40 3.65 -9.66
CA PRO A 28 7.77 4.82 -10.27
C PRO A 28 6.66 4.46 -11.26
N SER A 29 6.32 3.17 -11.42
CA SER A 29 5.36 2.70 -12.43
C SER A 29 3.91 3.13 -12.15
N VAL A 30 3.63 3.65 -10.95
CA VAL A 30 2.31 4.15 -10.54
C VAL A 30 2.05 5.50 -11.21
N LYS A 31 1.13 5.53 -12.17
CA LYS A 31 0.76 6.76 -12.88
C LYS A 31 -0.17 7.59 -12.00
N GLY A 32 0.12 8.89 -11.89
CA GLY A 32 -0.72 9.83 -11.12
C GLY A 32 -0.29 10.06 -9.67
N TYR A 33 0.68 9.30 -9.16
CA TYR A 33 1.23 9.57 -7.83
C TYR A 33 2.03 10.90 -7.84
N PRO A 34 1.84 11.81 -6.87
CA PRO A 34 2.51 13.10 -6.91
C PRO A 34 4.03 12.92 -6.86
N ARG A 35 4.77 13.51 -7.82
CA ARG A 35 6.24 13.35 -7.89
C ARG A 35 7.00 13.90 -6.68
N ARG A 36 6.36 14.78 -5.89
CA ARG A 36 6.91 15.32 -4.64
C ARG A 36 6.52 14.53 -3.39
N SER A 37 5.78 13.44 -3.56
CA SER A 37 5.36 12.60 -2.44
C SER A 37 6.56 11.91 -1.81
N ARG A 38 6.56 11.89 -0.48
CA ARG A 38 7.45 11.05 0.32
C ARG A 38 6.60 10.09 1.09
N VAL A 39 7.05 8.86 1.19
CA VAL A 39 6.41 7.82 2.00
C VAL A 39 7.25 7.61 3.25
N SER A 40 6.57 7.57 4.39
CA SER A 40 7.18 7.19 5.65
C SER A 40 7.20 5.68 5.74
N LEU A 41 8.38 5.09 5.86
CA LEU A 41 8.56 3.67 6.11
C LEU A 41 9.22 3.50 7.48
N VAL A 42 8.80 2.49 8.23
CA VAL A 42 9.37 2.12 9.51
C VAL A 42 10.02 0.76 9.35
N ILE A 43 11.32 0.68 9.58
CA ILE A 43 12.11 -0.55 9.50
C ILE A 43 12.61 -0.90 10.88
N ASN A 44 12.14 -2.01 11.46
CA ASN A 44 12.50 -2.42 12.82
C ASN A 44 12.32 -1.30 13.87
N GLY A 45 11.29 -0.45 13.70
CA GLY A 45 11.01 0.69 14.57
C GLY A 45 11.69 2.01 14.17
N TYR A 46 12.55 2.01 13.16
CA TYR A 46 13.23 3.23 12.67
C TYR A 46 12.51 3.83 11.47
N GLN A 47 12.15 5.10 11.59
CA GLN A 47 11.46 5.83 10.53
C GLN A 47 12.45 6.32 9.46
N LEU A 48 12.09 6.09 8.21
CA LEU A 48 12.80 6.47 7.00
C LEU A 48 11.82 7.13 6.03
N TRP A 49 12.32 8.09 5.25
CA TRP A 49 11.56 8.73 4.18
C TRP A 49 12.06 8.26 2.83
N LEU A 50 11.17 7.70 2.02
CA LEU A 50 11.48 7.30 0.65
C LEU A 50 10.73 8.22 -0.33
N GLY A 51 11.49 8.92 -1.17
CA GLY A 51 10.93 9.77 -2.22
C GLY A 51 10.46 8.96 -3.43
N PHE A 52 9.51 9.51 -4.18
CA PHE A 52 9.05 8.92 -5.44
C PHE A 52 10.21 8.67 -6.42
N GLY A 53 10.37 7.42 -6.89
CA GLY A 53 11.43 7.02 -7.81
C GLY A 53 12.86 7.07 -7.21
N GLN A 54 12.99 7.22 -5.90
CA GLN A 54 14.27 7.14 -5.20
C GLN A 54 14.56 5.70 -4.75
N SER A 55 15.84 5.43 -4.50
CA SER A 55 16.30 4.19 -3.89
C SER A 55 17.21 4.49 -2.71
N VAL A 56 17.02 3.79 -1.60
CA VAL A 56 17.86 3.92 -0.42
C VAL A 56 18.43 2.55 -0.06
N ALA A 57 19.74 2.49 0.11
CA ALA A 57 20.41 1.28 0.57
C ALA A 57 20.62 1.38 2.08
N LEU A 58 20.19 0.36 2.81
CA LEU A 58 20.17 0.36 4.27
C LEU A 58 20.97 -0.83 4.79
N ALA A 59 21.76 -0.61 5.83
CA ALA A 59 22.42 -1.68 6.57
C ALA A 59 21.61 -2.00 7.82
N VAL A 60 21.18 -3.25 7.99
CA VAL A 60 20.30 -3.71 9.06
C VAL A 60 21.00 -4.86 9.80
N PRO A 61 20.88 -4.99 11.14
CA PRO A 61 21.38 -6.17 11.83
C PRO A 61 20.79 -7.47 11.23
N ALA A 62 21.61 -8.50 11.09
CA ALA A 62 21.16 -9.82 10.66
C ALA A 62 20.12 -10.38 11.65
N GLY A 63 19.06 -10.98 11.12
CA GLY A 63 17.91 -11.43 11.90
C GLY A 63 16.56 -11.00 11.29
N PRO A 64 15.50 -10.94 12.11
CA PRO A 64 14.17 -10.55 11.65
C PRO A 64 14.11 -9.06 11.32
N VAL A 65 13.56 -8.75 10.15
CA VAL A 65 13.33 -7.41 9.63
C VAL A 65 11.85 -7.26 9.33
N SER A 66 11.24 -6.21 9.92
CA SER A 66 9.88 -5.79 9.64
C SER A 66 9.92 -4.40 9.01
N ILE A 67 9.42 -4.31 7.77
CA ILE A 67 9.27 -3.06 7.04
C ILE A 67 7.78 -2.72 6.99
N VAL A 68 7.44 -1.54 7.46
CA VAL A 68 6.06 -1.08 7.64
C VAL A 68 5.90 0.27 6.95
N VAL A 69 5.03 0.37 5.96
CA VAL A 69 4.68 1.64 5.32
C VAL A 69 3.61 2.32 6.16
N GLN A 70 3.95 3.50 6.67
CA GLN A 70 2.99 4.37 7.35
C GLN A 70 2.48 5.42 6.36
N GLN A 71 1.23 5.24 5.94
CA GLN A 71 0.49 6.29 5.26
C GLN A 71 -0.32 7.05 6.30
N ILE A 72 0.00 8.34 6.47
CA ILE A 72 -0.73 9.25 7.34
C ILE A 72 -1.95 9.72 6.54
N ASP A 73 -3.01 8.92 6.54
CA ASP A 73 -4.31 9.35 6.04
C ASP A 73 -5.23 9.73 7.21
N HIS A 74 -5.86 10.89 7.09
CA HIS A 74 -6.63 11.58 8.13
C HIS A 74 -7.93 10.87 8.57
N LEU A 75 -8.19 9.62 8.18
CA LEU A 75 -9.47 8.96 8.38
C LEU A 75 -9.33 7.48 8.78
N LEU A 76 -9.21 7.23 10.09
CA LEU A 76 -9.63 6.06 10.91
C LEU A 76 -9.31 4.61 10.46
N PHE A 77 -8.78 4.36 9.26
CA PHE A 77 -8.33 3.05 8.78
C PHE A 77 -6.91 3.20 8.24
N SER A 78 -5.93 3.09 9.15
CA SER A 78 -4.51 3.04 8.77
C SER A 78 -4.22 1.69 8.13
N SER A 79 -4.50 1.58 6.83
CA SER A 79 -4.06 0.44 6.05
C SER A 79 -2.53 0.52 5.97
N THR A 80 -1.87 -0.53 6.44
CA THR A 80 -0.42 -0.55 6.65
C THR A 80 0.17 -1.65 5.77
N ALA A 81 0.99 -1.30 4.78
CA ALA A 81 1.70 -2.32 4.01
C ALA A 81 2.88 -2.81 4.85
N ARG A 82 2.90 -4.11 5.18
CA ARG A 82 3.93 -4.71 6.03
C ARG A 82 4.61 -5.85 5.30
N LEU A 83 5.94 -5.90 5.38
CA LEU A 83 6.76 -6.98 4.87
C LEU A 83 7.70 -7.45 5.98
N ASP A 84 7.50 -8.69 6.42
CA ASP A 84 8.32 -9.34 7.44
C ASP A 84 9.16 -10.43 6.79
N PHE A 85 10.46 -10.41 7.07
CA PHE A 85 11.41 -11.41 6.57
C PHE A 85 12.65 -11.48 7.45
N SER A 86 13.48 -12.50 7.24
CA SER A 86 14.75 -12.66 7.93
C SER A 86 15.90 -12.50 6.95
N VAL A 87 16.94 -11.76 7.36
CA VAL A 87 18.15 -11.54 6.57
C VAL A 87 19.38 -12.13 7.27
N HIS A 88 20.29 -12.68 6.48
CA HIS A 88 21.55 -13.23 6.97
C HIS A 88 22.68 -12.20 6.82
N VAL A 89 23.76 -12.41 7.58
CA VAL A 89 24.97 -11.56 7.52
C VAL A 89 25.50 -11.53 6.08
N GLY A 90 25.75 -10.33 5.56
CA GLY A 90 26.24 -10.10 4.19
C GLY A 90 25.19 -10.30 3.09
N GLN A 91 23.96 -10.71 3.42
CA GLN A 91 22.88 -10.88 2.43
C GLN A 91 22.39 -9.51 1.96
N ARG A 92 22.25 -9.36 0.63
CA ARG A 92 21.67 -8.17 0.00
C ARG A 92 20.28 -8.48 -0.55
N THR A 93 19.26 -7.83 0.00
CA THR A 93 17.85 -8.10 -0.34
C THR A 93 17.22 -6.87 -1.00
N PRO A 94 16.85 -6.93 -2.28
CA PRO A 94 16.09 -5.86 -2.90
C PRO A 94 14.63 -5.90 -2.41
N VAL A 95 14.11 -4.75 -2.02
CA VAL A 95 12.73 -4.57 -1.60
C VAL A 95 12.14 -3.43 -2.39
N PHE A 96 11.08 -3.71 -3.13
CA PHE A 96 10.36 -2.75 -3.94
C PHE A 96 9.11 -2.29 -3.18
N TYR A 97 9.04 -1.00 -2.92
CA TYR A 97 7.82 -0.34 -2.50
C TYR A 97 7.07 0.17 -3.73
N ARG A 98 5.78 -0.15 -3.81
CA ARG A 98 4.89 0.35 -4.84
C ARG A 98 3.67 1.00 -4.20
N ALA A 99 3.46 2.27 -4.51
CA ALA A 99 2.27 2.99 -4.08
C ALA A 99 0.99 2.44 -4.73
N SER A 100 -0.14 2.56 -4.04
CA SER A 100 -1.44 2.22 -4.61
C SER A 100 -1.97 3.33 -5.51
N HIS A 101 -2.81 2.97 -6.48
CA HIS A 101 -3.65 3.93 -7.22
C HIS A 101 -4.88 4.39 -6.41
N PHE A 102 -5.21 3.71 -5.31
CA PHE A 102 -6.32 4.08 -4.44
C PHE A 102 -5.81 4.88 -3.24
N GLU A 103 -6.40 6.07 -3.00
CA GLU A 103 -5.99 6.98 -1.92
C GLU A 103 -6.00 6.31 -0.54
N ARG A 104 -6.89 5.33 -0.30
CA ARG A 104 -7.03 4.65 1.00
C ARG A 104 -6.12 3.44 1.21
N ASN A 105 -5.22 3.18 0.26
CA ASN A 105 -4.41 1.98 0.26
C ASN A 105 -2.91 2.36 0.27
N PRO A 106 -2.13 1.85 1.24
CA PRO A 106 -0.70 2.15 1.40
C PRO A 106 0.16 1.53 0.30
N GLY A 107 -0.43 0.76 -0.62
CA GLY A 107 0.28 0.03 -1.65
C GLY A 107 0.80 -1.31 -1.15
N SER A 108 1.96 -1.73 -1.68
CA SER A 108 2.54 -3.04 -1.40
C SER A 108 4.06 -3.00 -1.35
N LEU A 109 4.64 -3.79 -0.45
CA LEU A 109 6.06 -4.07 -0.36
C LEU A 109 6.33 -5.49 -0.87
N THR A 110 7.24 -5.64 -1.83
CA THR A 110 7.57 -6.94 -2.43
C THR A 110 9.06 -7.10 -2.72
N PHE A 111 9.56 -8.33 -2.69
CA PHE A 111 10.96 -8.63 -3.08
C PHE A 111 11.21 -8.53 -4.57
N GLN A 112 10.16 -8.64 -5.37
CA GLN A 112 10.19 -8.53 -6.83
C GLN A 112 9.36 -7.33 -7.27
N ARG A 113 9.75 -6.72 -8.38
CA ARG A 113 8.95 -5.69 -9.02
C ARG A 113 7.62 -6.32 -9.48
N LEU A 114 6.50 -5.78 -9.01
CA LEU A 114 5.19 -6.25 -9.41
C LEU A 114 4.82 -5.69 -10.79
N GLU A 115 4.40 -6.56 -11.70
CA GLU A 115 3.74 -6.18 -12.95
C GLU A 115 2.21 -6.20 -12.74
N GLY A 116 1.52 -5.06 -12.90
CA GLY A 116 0.06 -4.96 -12.75
C GLY A 116 -0.43 -4.64 -11.32
N LEU A 117 -1.73 -4.70 -11.03
CA LEU A 117 -2.29 -4.29 -9.72
C LEU A 117 -1.84 -5.22 -8.57
N SER A 118 -1.48 -4.63 -7.43
CA SER A 118 -1.16 -5.33 -6.18
C SER A 118 -2.38 -6.08 -5.63
N ALA A 119 -2.14 -7.08 -4.76
CA ALA A 119 -3.22 -7.88 -4.18
C ALA A 119 -4.23 -7.02 -3.38
N SER A 120 -3.75 -6.00 -2.66
CA SER A 120 -4.61 -5.06 -1.93
C SER A 120 -5.46 -4.21 -2.89
N GLU A 121 -4.87 -3.68 -3.97
CA GLU A 121 -5.61 -2.93 -5.00
C GLU A 121 -6.69 -3.77 -5.68
N ARG A 122 -6.43 -5.06 -5.94
CA ARG A 122 -7.44 -5.97 -6.50
C ARG A 122 -8.61 -6.19 -5.53
N ASN A 123 -8.31 -6.29 -4.23
CA ASN A 123 -9.33 -6.43 -3.20
C ASN A 123 -10.18 -5.17 -3.06
N ASP A 124 -9.57 -3.97 -3.10
CA ASP A 124 -10.29 -2.70 -3.08
C ASP A 124 -11.20 -2.55 -4.30
N LEU A 125 -10.70 -2.87 -5.50
CA LEU A 125 -11.50 -2.82 -6.73
C LEU A 125 -12.69 -3.79 -6.66
N THR A 126 -12.49 -4.96 -6.07
CA THR A 126 -13.54 -5.97 -5.88
C THR A 126 -14.59 -5.48 -4.88
N SER A 127 -14.15 -4.90 -3.76
CA SER A 127 -15.01 -4.32 -2.73
C SER A 127 -15.86 -3.17 -3.29
N MET A 128 -15.24 -2.29 -4.10
CA MET A 128 -15.94 -1.19 -4.78
C MET A 128 -17.01 -1.71 -5.76
N LYS A 129 -16.71 -2.74 -6.55
CA LYS A 129 -17.69 -3.39 -7.43
C LYS A 129 -18.87 -3.96 -6.67
N ILE A 130 -18.62 -4.67 -5.57
CA ILE A 130 -19.68 -5.23 -4.72
C ILE A 130 -20.55 -4.12 -4.15
N MET A 131 -19.95 -3.04 -3.63
CA MET A 131 -20.70 -1.90 -3.10
C MET A 131 -21.60 -1.27 -4.16
N PHE A 132 -21.10 -1.06 -5.38
CA PHE A 132 -21.93 -0.55 -6.49
C PHE A 132 -23.09 -1.49 -6.82
N ALA A 133 -22.85 -2.80 -6.87
CA ALA A 133 -23.89 -3.79 -7.11
C ALA A 133 -24.97 -3.77 -6.02
N VAL A 134 -24.58 -3.64 -4.75
CA VAL A 134 -25.51 -3.53 -3.61
C VAL A 134 -26.34 -2.25 -3.69
N ILE A 135 -25.74 -1.11 -4.01
CA ILE A 135 -26.46 0.16 -4.17
C ILE A 135 -27.47 0.08 -5.31
N LEU A 136 -27.06 -0.43 -6.48
CA LEU A 136 -27.96 -0.62 -7.61
C LEU A 136 -29.09 -1.60 -7.28
N GLY A 137 -28.77 -2.74 -6.67
CA GLY A 137 -29.75 -3.75 -6.29
C GLY A 137 -30.77 -3.21 -5.29
N SER A 138 -30.30 -2.47 -4.28
CA SER A 138 -31.16 -1.85 -3.27
C SER A 138 -32.06 -0.78 -3.88
N ALA A 139 -31.53 0.06 -4.77
CA ALA A 139 -32.32 1.06 -5.47
C ALA A 139 -33.39 0.43 -6.37
N ALA A 140 -33.07 -0.66 -7.06
CA ALA A 140 -34.03 -1.39 -7.89
C ALA A 140 -35.16 -2.02 -7.05
N VAL A 141 -34.81 -2.71 -5.94
CA VAL A 141 -35.79 -3.28 -5.01
C VAL A 141 -36.69 -2.19 -4.43
N PHE A 142 -36.11 -1.05 -4.04
CA PHE A 142 -36.87 0.09 -3.54
C PHE A 142 -37.81 0.68 -4.59
N ALA A 143 -37.37 0.82 -5.84
CA ALA A 143 -38.20 1.30 -6.94
C ALA A 143 -39.36 0.34 -7.25
N ILE A 144 -39.12 -0.98 -7.22
CA ILE A 144 -40.17 -2.00 -7.38
C ILE A 144 -41.18 -1.90 -6.25
N PHE A 145 -40.72 -1.80 -5.00
CA PHE A 145 -41.58 -1.63 -3.84
C PHE A 145 -42.46 -0.38 -3.98
N MET A 146 -41.86 0.77 -4.31
CA MET A 146 -42.60 2.01 -4.54
C MET A 146 -43.60 1.87 -5.68
N GLY A 147 -43.23 1.22 -6.79
CA GLY A 147 -44.12 0.96 -7.91
C GLY A 147 -45.33 0.09 -7.52
N LEU A 148 -45.12 -0.94 -6.70
CA LEU A 148 -46.20 -1.78 -6.18
C LEU A 148 -47.12 -1.01 -5.23
N VAL A 149 -46.56 -0.15 -4.36
CA VAL A 149 -47.35 0.72 -3.49
C VAL A 149 -48.18 1.70 -4.33
N PHE A 150 -47.60 2.36 -5.32
CA PHE A 150 -48.35 3.25 -6.22
C PHE A 150 -49.45 2.52 -6.99
N TRP A 151 -49.15 1.33 -7.51
CA TRP A 151 -50.14 0.49 -8.19
C TRP A 151 -51.29 0.11 -7.26
N PHE A 152 -50.99 -0.30 -6.03
CA PHE A 152 -51.97 -0.65 -5.01
C PHE A 152 -52.83 0.55 -4.57
N LEU A 153 -52.22 1.72 -4.36
CA LEU A 153 -52.96 2.94 -4.05
C LEU A 153 -53.87 3.37 -5.20
N ASN A 154 -53.42 3.21 -6.45
CA ASN A 154 -54.25 3.52 -7.62
C ASN A 154 -55.39 2.50 -7.82
N SER A 155 -55.21 1.23 -7.43
CA SER A 155 -56.25 0.20 -7.53
C SER A 155 -57.32 0.31 -6.43
N LEU A 156 -57.03 1.00 -5.32
CA LEU A 156 -57.99 1.28 -4.25
C LEU A 156 -58.97 2.42 -4.59
N GLY A 157 -58.76 3.13 -5.70
CA GLY A 157 -59.67 4.16 -6.21
C GLY A 157 -59.42 5.54 -5.58
N ALA A 158 -59.05 6.51 -6.42
CA ALA A 158 -59.42 7.89 -6.16
C ALA A 158 -60.96 8.02 -6.28
N PRO A 159 -61.64 8.87 -5.47
CA PRO A 159 -63.03 9.22 -5.71
C PRO A 159 -63.23 9.86 -7.09
#